data_AF-A0A2W7BSE8-F1
#
_entry.id   AF-A0A2W7BSE8-F1
#
_cell.length_a   1.000
_cell.length_b   1.000
_cell.length_c   1.000
_cell.angle_alpha   90.00
_cell.angle_beta   90.00
_cell.angle_gamma   90.00
#
_symmetry.space_group_name_H-M   'P 1'
#
loop_
_entity.id
_entity.type
_entity.pdbx_description
1 polymer ?
#
loop_
_entity_poly.entity_id
_entity_poly.type
_entity_poly.pdbx_seq_one_letter_code
_entity_poly.pdbx_strand_id
1 'polypeptide(L)' 'MRVVADRSAAPAAIRTDLGAIFVSLELSKSTWLITSLSPGSGEKISKHAVRGGDITGLLARFAQLQD' A
#
# COMPACT_ATOMS: atom_id res chain seq x y z
N MET A 1 -10.67 -43.86 -13.16
CA MET A 1 -9.54 -42.99 -12.76
C MET A 1 -9.30 -41.93 -13.81
N ARG A 2 -9.76 -40.70 -13.58
CA ARG A 2 -9.02 -39.48 -13.92
C ARG A 2 -9.66 -38.29 -13.20
N VAL A 3 -8.79 -37.62 -12.45
CA VAL A 3 -9.02 -36.54 -11.51
C VAL A 3 -9.55 -35.32 -12.26
N VAL A 4 -10.76 -34.86 -11.94
CA VAL A 4 -11.12 -33.45 -12.16
C VAL A 4 -10.59 -32.74 -10.92
N ALA A 5 -9.42 -32.13 -11.08
CA ALA A 5 -8.81 -31.35 -10.03
C ALA A 5 -9.77 -30.21 -9.68
N ASP A 6 -10.16 -30.16 -8.43
CA ASP A 6 -10.81 -29.02 -7.81
C ASP A 6 -10.00 -27.78 -8.19
N ARG A 7 -10.60 -26.91 -9.01
CA ARG A 7 -9.96 -25.71 -9.51
C ARG A 7 -9.91 -24.75 -8.33
N SER A 8 -8.90 -24.93 -7.48
CA SER A 8 -8.61 -24.04 -6.35
C SER A 8 -8.71 -22.62 -6.87
N ALA A 9 -9.77 -21.92 -6.46
CA ALA A 9 -9.92 -20.51 -6.75
C ALA A 9 -8.73 -19.86 -6.06
N ALA A 10 -7.70 -19.55 -6.84
CA ALA A 10 -6.59 -18.73 -6.38
C ALA A 10 -7.23 -17.55 -5.64
N PRO A 11 -6.77 -17.19 -4.42
CA PRO A 11 -7.22 -15.97 -3.78
C PRO A 11 -7.17 -14.90 -4.85
N ALA A 12 -8.24 -14.13 -5.02
CA ALA A 12 -8.22 -12.98 -5.91
C ALA A 12 -7.11 -12.07 -5.38
N ALA A 13 -5.88 -12.28 -5.86
CA ALA A 13 -4.82 -11.31 -5.79
C ALA A 13 -5.46 -10.12 -6.48
N ILE A 14 -5.81 -9.11 -5.68
CA ILE A 14 -6.29 -7.85 -6.24
C ILE A 14 -5.16 -7.46 -7.18
N ARG A 15 -5.32 -7.69 -8.48
CA ARG A 15 -4.34 -7.23 -9.46
C ARG A 15 -4.65 -5.76 -9.57
N THR A 16 -4.02 -4.97 -8.71
CA THR A 16 -4.05 -3.53 -8.86
C THR A 16 -3.07 -3.16 -9.98
N ASP A 17 -3.53 -3.31 -11.23
CA ASP A 17 -2.97 -2.51 -12.34
C ASP A 17 -3.44 -1.04 -12.26
N LEU A 18 -3.98 -0.64 -11.10
CA LEU A 18 -4.41 0.71 -10.78
C LEU A 18 -3.22 1.64 -11.01
N GLY A 19 -3.23 2.42 -12.09
CA GLY A 19 -2.20 3.45 -12.37
C GLY A 19 -2.24 4.63 -11.39
N ALA A 20 -2.37 4.34 -10.11
CA ALA A 20 -2.51 5.27 -9.01
C ALA A 20 -1.82 4.69 -7.76
N ILE A 21 -1.14 5.56 -7.02
CA ILE A 21 -0.60 5.26 -5.71
C ILE A 21 -1.74 5.36 -4.68
N PHE A 22 -1.94 4.31 -3.89
CA PHE A 22 -2.87 4.34 -2.75
C PHE A 22 -2.10 4.67 -1.48
N VAL A 23 -2.70 5.49 -0.62
CA VAL A 23 -2.14 5.86 0.68
C VAL A 23 -3.20 5.75 1.76
N SER A 24 -2.89 5.04 2.85
CA SER A 24 -3.64 5.11 4.10
C SER A 24 -2.87 5.94 5.13
N LEU A 25 -3.62 6.69 5.94
CA LEU A 25 -3.09 7.58 6.96
C LEU A 25 -3.78 7.29 8.29
N GLU A 26 -3.01 6.91 9.30
CA GLU A 26 -3.49 6.71 10.67
C GLU A 26 -2.95 7.84 11.54
N LEU A 27 -3.85 8.59 12.19
CA LEU A 27 -3.51 9.81 12.93
C LEU A 27 -3.75 9.66 14.42
N SER A 28 -2.67 9.50 15.20
CA SER A 28 -2.71 9.66 16.66
C SER A 28 -2.10 11.00 17.10
N LYS A 29 -2.17 11.32 18.40
CA LYS A 29 -1.53 12.54 18.93
C LYS A 29 -0.01 12.50 18.87
N SER A 30 0.61 11.33 19.01
CA SER A 30 2.06 11.18 19.13
C SER A 30 2.73 10.76 17.83
N THR A 31 2.05 9.96 17.02
CA THR A 31 2.59 9.35 15.80
C THR A 31 1.53 9.28 14.72
N TRP A 32 1.91 9.63 13.49
CA TRP A 32 1.11 9.37 12.30
C TRP A 32 1.77 8.28 11.46
N LEU A 33 1.00 7.28 11.03
CA LEU A 33 1.48 6.20 10.17
C LEU A 33 0.97 6.42 8.74
N ILE A 34 1.89 6.31 7.78
CA ILE A 34 1.63 6.44 6.35
C ILE A 34 1.95 5.08 5.74
N THR A 35 0.95 4.41 5.17
CA THR A 35 1.17 3.19 4.38
C THR A 35 0.80 3.48 2.94
N SER A 36 1.72 3.24 2.01
CA SER A 36 1.48 3.45 0.58
C SER A 36 1.66 2.17 -0.21
N LEU A 37 0.89 2.06 -1.28
CA LEU A 37 0.90 0.98 -2.24
C LEU A 37 1.09 1.61 -3.63
N SER A 38 2.24 1.35 -4.24
CA SER A 38 2.54 1.79 -5.61
C SER A 38 2.21 0.69 -6.63
N PRO A 39 1.73 1.07 -7.84
CA PRO A 39 1.48 0.13 -8.93
C PRO A 39 2.73 -0.55 -9.47
N GLY A 40 2.56 -1.75 -10.05
CA GLY A 40 3.63 -2.47 -10.76
C GLY A 40 3.55 -3.99 -10.66
N SER A 41 4.48 -4.70 -11.32
CA SER A 41 4.59 -6.18 -11.37
C SER A 41 5.00 -6.85 -10.04
N GLY A 42 4.56 -6.29 -8.93
CA GLY A 42 4.91 -6.67 -7.56
C GLY A 42 4.58 -5.49 -6.66
N GLU A 43 3.30 -5.36 -6.30
CA GLU A 43 2.76 -4.36 -5.39
C GLU A 43 3.74 -4.01 -4.26
N LYS A 44 4.32 -2.80 -4.32
CA LYS A 44 5.29 -2.36 -3.32
C LYS A 44 4.56 -1.63 -2.21
N ILE A 45 4.46 -2.30 -1.06
CA ILE A 45 3.94 -1.69 0.16
C ILE A 45 5.10 -1.04 0.92
N SER A 46 5.01 0.27 1.17
CA SER A 46 5.91 1.00 2.07
C SER A 46 5.15 1.55 3.27
N LYS A 47 5.84 1.64 4.41
CA LYS A 47 5.28 2.13 5.66
C LYS A 47 6.25 3.09 6.35
N HIS A 48 5.75 4.24 6.78
CA HIS A 48 6.52 5.28 7.45
C HIS A 48 5.78 5.79 8.68
N ALA A 49 6.53 6.15 9.70
CA ALA A 49 6.03 6.82 10.89
C ALA A 49 6.61 8.24 10.94
N VAL A 50 5.77 9.23 11.20
CA VAL A 50 6.17 10.61 11.48
C VAL A 50 5.61 11.05 12.82
N ARG A 51 6.23 12.05 13.45
CA ARG A 51 5.72 12.58 14.72
C ARG A 51 4.35 13.22 14.50
N GLY A 52 3.44 13.04 15.45
CA GLY A 52 2.12 13.66 15.39
C GLY A 52 2.21 15.18 15.31
N GLY A 53 1.51 15.77 14.35
CA GLY A 53 1.52 17.21 14.07
C GLY A 53 2.66 17.67 13.15
N ASP A 54 3.59 16.79 12.76
CA ASP A 54 4.67 17.13 11.83
C ASP A 54 4.16 17.14 10.37
N ILE A 55 3.49 18.24 10.00
CA ILE A 55 2.97 18.45 8.65
C ILE A 55 4.10 18.47 7.61
N THR A 56 5.24 19.07 7.93
CA THR A 56 6.38 19.14 7.02
C THR A 56 6.95 17.76 6.74
N GLY A 57 7.12 16.93 7.78
CA GLY A 57 7.52 15.53 7.64
C GLY A 57 6.53 14.73 6.79
N LEU A 58 5.22 14.92 7.01
CA LEU A 58 4.17 14.27 6.21
C LEU A 58 4.26 14.66 4.72
N LEU A 59 4.33 15.95 4.41
CA LEU A 59 4.42 16.44 3.02
C LEU A 59 5.71 15.99 2.34
N ALA A 60 6.82 15.92 3.08
CA ALA A 60 8.08 15.37 2.57
C ALA A 60 7.95 13.88 2.22
N ARG A 61 7.18 13.08 2.97
CA ARG A 61 6.89 11.68 2.60
C ARG A 61 6.04 11.62 1.32
N PHE A 62 5.03 12.48 1.16
CA PHE A 62 4.20 12.51 -0.04
C PHE A 62 4.96 12.95 -1.28
N ALA A 63 5.89 13.89 -1.16
CA ALA A 63 6.74 14.30 -2.28
C ALA A 63 7.65 13.17 -2.81
N GLN A 64 7.90 12.13 -2.01
CA GLN A 64 8.68 10.95 -2.39
C GLN A 64 7.83 9.85 -3.05
N LEU A 65 6.50 10.01 -3.10
CA LEU A 65 5.63 9.08 -3.80
C LEU A 65 5.72 9.37 -5.30
N GLN A 66 6.59 8.64 -5.97
CA GLN A 66 6.78 8.66 -7.41
C GLN A 66 6.68 7.21 -7.90
N ASP A 67 6.05 7.02 -9.06
CA ASP A 67 6.05 5.76 -9.79
C ASP A 67 7.38 5.57 -10.56
#